data_AF-A0A964NR98-F1
#
_entry.id   AF-A0A964NR98-F1
#
_cell.length_a   1.000
_cell.length_b   1.000
_cell.length_c   1.000
_cell.angle_alpha   90.00
_cell.angle_beta   90.00
_cell.angle_gamma   90.00
#
_symmetry.space_group_name_H-M   'P 1'
#
loop_
_entity.id
_entity.type
_entity.pdbx_description
1 polymer ?
#
loop_
_entity_poly.entity_id
_entity_poly.type
_entity_poly.pdbx_seq_one_letter_code
_entity_poly.pdbx_strand_id
1 'polypeptide(L)'
;MVVVFLLALLYAGTALANEASLTWAQLNEAQRQVLNPLAAEWNTLRPWQREKMLDIARDYPKMAPSKQELVQKRLANWSRMTPYERDNARKNHQEFQSLAADKKSELRKKWMEYQKLLESERARLRAESPDTYTDADLN
;
A
#
# COMPACT_ATOMS: atom_id res chain seq x y z
N MET A 1 -16.49 1.93 5.08
CA MET A 1 -16.89 1.37 3.77
C MET A 1 -16.74 2.46 2.72
N VAL A 2 -16.08 2.13 1.61
CA VAL A 2 -15.72 3.01 0.47
C VAL A 2 -14.66 4.03 0.90
N VAL A 3 -13.41 3.97 0.42
CA VAL A 3 -13.00 4.40 -0.92
C VAL A 3 -11.87 3.51 -1.45
N VAL A 4 -12.28 2.46 -2.18
CA VAL A 4 -11.51 1.96 -3.31
C VAL A 4 -11.64 3.02 -4.41
N PHE A 5 -10.73 3.99 -4.47
CA PHE A 5 -10.51 4.85 -5.64
C PHE A 5 -9.01 5.13 -5.65
N LEU A 6 -8.23 4.52 -6.53
CA LEU A 6 -8.08 5.01 -7.90
C LEU A 6 -8.05 3.85 -8.89
N LEU A 7 -9.23 3.34 -9.20
CA LEU A 7 -9.52 2.56 -10.40
C LEU A 7 -10.73 3.20 -11.07
N ALA A 8 -10.47 4.23 -11.90
CA ALA A 8 -11.45 4.76 -12.82
C ALA A 8 -10.73 5.32 -14.07
N LEU A 9 -10.59 4.43 -15.05
CA LEU A 9 -10.73 4.61 -16.49
C LEU A 9 -10.31 5.94 -17.13
N LEU A 10 -9.31 5.86 -18.02
CA LEU A 10 -9.39 6.38 -19.38
C LEU A 10 -8.43 5.58 -20.28
N TYR A 11 -9.01 4.75 -21.15
CA TYR A 11 -8.28 4.07 -22.24
C TYR A 11 -8.08 5.07 -23.38
N ALA A 12 -6.82 5.35 -23.73
CA ALA A 12 -6.47 5.84 -25.06
C ALA A 12 -5.00 5.55 -25.37
N GLY A 13 -4.78 4.63 -26.32
CA GLY A 13 -3.75 4.81 -27.36
C GLY A 13 -2.29 4.45 -27.05
N THR A 14 -1.93 3.24 -27.48
CA THR A 14 -0.66 2.82 -28.12
C THR A 14 0.63 2.69 -27.31
N ALA A 15 1.28 1.54 -27.54
CA ALA A 15 2.59 1.09 -27.09
C ALA A 15 2.70 0.66 -25.62
N LEU A 16 1.91 -0.35 -25.23
CA LEU A 16 2.25 -1.16 -24.05
C LEU A 16 3.41 -2.10 -24.42
N ALA A 17 4.61 -1.54 -24.54
CA ALA A 17 5.78 -2.29 -24.13
C ALA A 17 5.46 -2.84 -22.74
N ASN A 18 5.86 -4.08 -22.42
CA ASN A 18 5.49 -4.74 -21.17
C ASN A 18 6.22 -4.05 -20.00
N GLU A 19 5.83 -2.81 -19.65
CA GLU A 19 6.55 -1.94 -18.73
C GLU A 19 6.60 -2.53 -17.31
N ALA A 20 5.62 -3.39 -17.01
CA ALA A 20 5.54 -4.24 -15.82
C ALA A 20 6.73 -5.21 -15.65
N SER A 21 7.54 -5.42 -16.69
CA SER A 21 8.74 -6.25 -16.67
C SER A 21 10.05 -5.46 -16.52
N LEU A 22 10.01 -4.13 -16.66
CA LEU A 22 11.20 -3.28 -16.66
C LEU A 22 11.94 -3.36 -15.32
N THR A 23 13.24 -3.61 -15.41
CA THR A 23 14.17 -3.47 -14.30
C THR A 23 14.44 -1.99 -14.02
N TRP A 24 14.93 -1.68 -12.83
CA TRP A 24 15.22 -0.29 -12.42
C TRP A 24 16.13 0.45 -13.43
N ALA A 25 17.12 -0.26 -13.98
CA ALA A 25 18.06 0.28 -14.97
C ALA A 25 17.40 0.64 -16.31
N GLN A 26 16.27 0.01 -16.65
CA GLN A 26 15.54 0.23 -17.90
C GLN A 26 14.50 1.35 -17.81
N LEU A 27 14.27 1.91 -16.61
CA LEU A 27 13.42 3.08 -16.45
C LEU A 27 14.07 4.30 -17.11
N ASN A 28 13.27 5.23 -17.62
CA ASN A 28 13.81 6.51 -18.10
C ASN A 28 14.14 7.46 -16.94
N GLU A 29 14.84 8.55 -17.22
CA GLU A 29 15.30 9.50 -16.20
C GLU A 29 14.13 10.13 -15.40
N ALA A 30 13.06 10.52 -16.08
CA ALA A 30 11.89 11.11 -15.43
C ALA A 30 11.19 10.12 -14.48
N GLN A 31 11.06 8.86 -14.90
CA GLN A 31 10.51 7.79 -14.05
C GLN A 31 11.40 7.53 -12.84
N ARG A 32 12.72 7.44 -13.03
CA ARG A 32 13.68 7.24 -11.93
C ARG A 32 13.64 8.39 -10.93
N GLN A 33 13.50 9.62 -11.39
CA GLN A 33 13.44 10.78 -10.51
C GLN A 33 12.22 10.75 -9.59
N VAL A 34 11.04 10.38 -10.12
CA VAL A 34 9.81 10.28 -9.32
C VAL A 34 9.85 9.05 -8.40
N LEU A 35 10.32 7.91 -8.92
CA LEU A 35 10.29 6.62 -8.23
C LEU A 35 11.56 6.34 -7.42
N ASN A 36 12.45 7.32 -7.26
CA ASN A 36 13.70 7.18 -6.52
C ASN A 36 13.55 6.55 -5.12
N PRO A 37 12.50 6.87 -4.33
CA PRO A 37 12.29 6.21 -3.04
C PRO A 37 12.18 4.68 -3.14
N LEU A 38 11.75 4.16 -4.29
CA LEU A 38 11.53 2.73 -4.55
C LEU A 38 12.73 2.04 -5.20
N ALA A 39 13.83 2.76 -5.47
CA ALA A 39 14.95 2.27 -6.27
C ALA A 39 15.51 0.92 -5.77
N ALA A 40 15.70 0.79 -4.45
CA ALA A 40 16.25 -0.40 -3.83
C ALA A 40 15.33 -1.63 -3.96
N GLU A 41 14.01 -1.42 -3.95
CA GLU A 41 13.03 -2.50 -3.92
C GLU A 41 12.38 -2.77 -5.28
N TRP A 42 12.60 -1.91 -6.26
CA TRP A 42 11.93 -1.91 -7.56
C TRP A 42 11.89 -3.29 -8.22
N ASN A 43 13.03 -3.97 -8.27
CA ASN A 43 13.14 -5.28 -8.91
C ASN A 43 12.46 -6.42 -8.13
N THR A 44 12.08 -6.18 -6.86
CA THR A 44 11.35 -7.14 -6.02
C THR A 44 9.83 -6.98 -6.12
N LEU A 45 9.38 -5.89 -6.75
CA LEU A 45 7.98 -5.59 -6.93
C LEU A 45 7.33 -6.57 -7.90
N ARG A 46 6.09 -6.97 -7.60
CA ARG A 46 5.29 -7.78 -8.54
C ARG A 46 5.02 -6.96 -9.81
N PRO A 47 4.83 -7.59 -10.97
CA PRO A 47 4.59 -6.89 -12.23
C PRO A 47 3.49 -5.82 -12.15
N TRP A 48 2.35 -6.16 -11.55
CA TRP A 48 1.23 -5.22 -11.38
C TRP A 48 1.56 -4.01 -10.49
N GLN A 49 2.46 -4.17 -9.51
CA GLN A 49 2.89 -3.06 -8.65
C GLN A 49 3.79 -2.10 -9.44
N ARG A 50 4.72 -2.64 -10.24
CA ARG A 50 5.58 -1.84 -11.13
C ARG A 50 4.75 -1.05 -12.12
N GLU A 51 3.79 -1.69 -12.77
CA GLU A 51 2.85 -1.04 -13.69
C GLU A 51 2.16 0.16 -13.04
N LYS A 52 1.62 0.00 -11.82
CA LYS A 52 0.97 1.11 -11.09
C LYS A 52 1.92 2.23 -10.71
N MET A 53 3.16 1.93 -10.35
CA MET A 53 4.15 2.97 -10.05
C MET A 53 4.55 3.74 -11.31
N LEU A 54 4.63 3.06 -12.46
CA LEU A 54 4.90 3.71 -13.75
C LEU A 54 3.75 4.61 -14.21
N ASP A 55 2.50 4.20 -13.98
CA ASP A 55 1.34 5.07 -14.17
C ASP A 55 1.44 6.36 -13.35
N ILE A 56 1.79 6.24 -12.06
CA ILE A 56 1.98 7.41 -11.17
C ILE A 56 3.11 8.30 -11.70
N ALA A 57 4.24 7.71 -12.09
CA ALA A 57 5.39 8.47 -12.62
C ALA A 57 5.06 9.20 -13.93
N ARG A 58 4.23 8.60 -14.79
CA ARG A 58 3.73 9.23 -16.02
C ARG A 58 2.84 10.44 -15.72
N ASP A 59 1.99 10.34 -14.71
CA ASP A 59 1.01 11.37 -14.39
C ASP A 59 1.56 12.46 -13.46
N TYR A 60 2.65 12.18 -12.73
CA TYR A 60 3.29 13.08 -11.77
C TYR A 60 3.59 14.50 -12.30
N PRO A 61 4.16 14.68 -13.51
CA PRO A 61 4.43 16.02 -14.05
C PRO A 61 3.17 16.84 -14.32
N LYS A 62 2.01 16.18 -14.47
CA LYS A 62 0.71 16.82 -14.73
C LYS A 62 -0.03 17.19 -13.43
N MET A 63 0.50 16.79 -12.28
CA MET A 63 -0.13 17.05 -10.98
C MET A 63 0.22 18.45 -10.46
N ALA A 64 -0.69 19.01 -9.65
CA ALA A 64 -0.40 20.23 -8.90
C ALA A 64 0.74 19.99 -7.87
N PRO A 65 1.53 21.02 -7.51
CA PRO A 65 2.67 20.86 -6.61
C PRO A 65 2.34 20.21 -5.25
N SER A 66 1.18 20.53 -4.67
CA SER A 66 0.72 19.92 -3.41
C SER A 66 0.45 18.41 -3.55
N LYS A 67 -0.07 17.98 -4.71
CA LYS A 67 -0.28 16.55 -5.00
C LYS A 67 1.05 15.83 -5.25
N GLN A 68 2.01 16.50 -5.90
CA GLN A 68 3.36 15.96 -6.09
C GLN A 68 4.05 15.70 -4.75
N GLU A 69 3.96 16.64 -3.80
CA GLU A 69 4.52 16.47 -2.46
C GLU A 69 3.87 15.29 -1.71
N LEU A 70 2.55 15.12 -1.85
CA LEU A 70 1.84 13.99 -1.26
C LEU A 70 2.29 12.65 -1.86
N VAL A 71 2.48 12.59 -3.18
CA VAL A 71 3.00 11.39 -3.86
C VAL A 71 4.39 11.07 -3.35
N GLN A 72 5.28 12.05 -3.21
CA GLN A 72 6.63 11.83 -2.68
C GLN A 72 6.61 11.29 -1.24
N LYS A 73 5.76 11.86 -0.37
CA LYS A 73 5.58 11.36 1.01
C LYS A 73 5.06 9.93 1.02
N ARG A 74 4.06 9.62 0.19
CA ARG A 74 3.48 8.28 0.08
C ARG A 74 4.49 7.27 -0.46
N LEU A 75 5.29 7.62 -1.47
CA LEU A 75 6.36 6.77 -2.01
C LEU A 75 7.45 6.49 -0.97
N ALA A 76 7.84 7.51 -0.17
CA ALA A 76 8.81 7.35 0.91
C ALA A 76 8.28 6.46 2.05
N ASN A 77 7.01 6.63 2.44
CA ASN A 77 6.37 5.74 3.42
C ASN A 77 6.25 4.32 2.87
N TRP A 78 5.82 4.18 1.61
CA TRP A 78 5.65 2.87 0.98
C TRP A 78 6.96 2.10 0.85
N SER A 79 8.07 2.77 0.52
CA SER A 79 9.42 2.17 0.50
C SER A 79 9.88 1.67 1.87
N ARG A 80 9.30 2.17 2.97
CA ARG A 80 9.55 1.66 4.33
C ARG A 80 8.63 0.49 4.70
N MET A 81 7.52 0.30 3.98
CA MET A 81 6.45 -0.65 4.32
C MET A 81 6.66 -2.05 3.69
N THR A 82 7.35 -2.19 2.57
CA THR A 82 7.62 -3.51 1.96
C THR A 82 9.06 -3.96 2.27
N PRO A 83 9.50 -5.25 2.16
CA PRO A 83 8.93 -6.60 2.30
C PRO A 83 8.62 -7.07 3.74
N TYR A 84 9.06 -6.35 4.76
CA TYR A 84 8.87 -6.72 6.17
C TYR A 84 7.38 -6.92 6.50
N GLU A 85 6.50 -6.01 6.07
CA GLU A 85 5.06 -6.17 6.30
C GLU A 85 4.45 -7.30 5.48
N ARG A 86 5.00 -7.65 4.31
CA ARG A 86 4.52 -8.78 3.50
C ARG A 86 4.91 -10.13 4.11
N ASP A 87 6.06 -10.21 4.75
CA ASP A 87 6.48 -11.38 5.53
C ASP A 87 5.70 -11.46 6.84
N ASN A 88 5.51 -10.33 7.54
CA ASN A 88 4.65 -10.27 8.73
C ASN A 88 3.20 -10.61 8.44
N ALA A 89 2.59 -10.07 7.39
CA ALA A 89 1.22 -10.42 7.01
C ALA A 89 1.09 -11.91 6.68
N ARG A 90 2.11 -12.51 6.04
CA ARG A 90 2.13 -13.94 5.76
C ARG A 90 2.30 -14.77 7.02
N LYS A 91 3.22 -14.40 7.92
CA LYS A 91 3.44 -15.02 9.22
C LYS A 91 2.17 -14.92 10.08
N ASN A 92 1.62 -13.73 10.25
CA ASN A 92 0.38 -13.48 10.98
C ASN A 92 -0.79 -14.28 10.39
N HIS A 93 -0.88 -14.41 9.06
CA HIS A 93 -1.88 -15.25 8.42
C HIS A 93 -1.66 -16.74 8.69
N GLN A 94 -0.43 -17.23 8.56
CA GLN A 94 -0.08 -18.62 8.86
C GLN A 94 -0.33 -18.96 10.34
N GLU A 95 0.09 -18.08 11.24
CA GLU A 95 -0.17 -18.17 12.68
C GLU A 95 -1.67 -18.20 12.95
N PHE A 96 -2.43 -17.24 12.40
CA PHE A 96 -3.88 -17.22 12.53
C PHE A 96 -4.51 -18.53 12.02
N GLN A 97 -4.06 -19.04 10.88
CA GLN A 97 -4.57 -20.29 10.33
C GLN A 97 -4.21 -21.51 11.18
N SER A 98 -3.05 -21.48 11.85
CA SER A 98 -2.62 -22.54 12.78
C SER A 98 -3.38 -22.53 14.12
N LEU A 99 -4.11 -21.46 14.44
CA LEU A 99 -4.91 -21.40 15.67
C LEU A 99 -6.04 -22.45 15.68
N ALA A 100 -6.27 -23.05 16.86
CA ALA A 100 -7.41 -23.91 17.11
C ALA A 100 -8.75 -23.19 16.86
N ALA A 101 -9.79 -23.94 16.48
CA ALA A 101 -11.10 -23.39 16.13
C ALA A 101 -11.71 -22.51 17.24
N ASP A 102 -11.53 -22.91 18.51
CA ASP A 102 -12.01 -22.16 19.67
C ASP A 102 -11.31 -20.80 19.82
N LYS A 103 -9.98 -20.77 19.64
CA LYS A 103 -9.20 -19.52 19.67
C LYS A 103 -9.60 -18.57 18.54
N LYS A 104 -9.85 -19.09 17.33
CA LYS A 104 -10.39 -18.30 16.21
C LYS A 104 -11.78 -17.74 16.53
N SER A 105 -12.63 -18.50 17.23
CA SER A 105 -13.97 -18.06 17.65
C SER A 105 -13.90 -16.90 18.64
N GLU A 106 -13.02 -17.00 19.64
CA GLU A 106 -12.82 -15.94 20.63
C GLU A 106 -12.26 -14.65 20.00
N LEU A 107 -11.32 -14.76 19.06
CA LEU A 107 -10.83 -13.61 18.28
C LEU A 107 -11.95 -12.93 17.49
N ARG A 108 -12.84 -13.71 16.85
CA ARG A 108 -14.01 -13.16 16.13
C ARG A 108 -14.98 -12.45 17.07
N LYS A 109 -15.23 -12.99 18.27
CA LYS A 109 -16.09 -12.33 19.27
C LYS A 109 -15.53 -10.98 19.70
N LYS A 110 -14.25 -10.94 20.07
CA LYS A 110 -13.55 -9.69 20.44
C LYS A 110 -13.56 -8.67 19.30
N TRP A 111 -13.40 -9.13 18.07
CA TRP A 111 -13.51 -8.27 16.89
C TRP A 111 -14.92 -7.66 16.73
N MET A 112 -15.97 -8.47 16.91
CA MET A 112 -17.36 -7.98 16.87
C MET A 112 -17.67 -7.00 17.99
N GLU A 113 -17.13 -7.22 19.20
CA GLU A 113 -17.26 -6.28 20.32
C GLU A 113 -16.54 -4.96 20.03
N TYR A 114 -15.32 -5.03 19.51
CA TYR A 114 -14.56 -3.86 19.08
C TYR A 114 -15.30 -3.05 18.01
N GLN A 115 -15.94 -3.70 17.03
CA GLN A 115 -16.72 -3.02 16.00
C GLN A 115 -17.97 -2.31 16.53
N LYS A 116 -18.49 -2.71 17.70
CA LYS A 116 -19.64 -2.07 18.36
C LYS A 116 -19.24 -0.83 19.17
N LEU A 117 -17.95 -0.63 19.42
CA LEU A 117 -17.47 0.54 20.14
C LEU A 117 -17.66 1.82 19.32
N LEU A 118 -17.94 2.93 20.02
CA LEU A 118 -18.01 4.26 19.42
C LEU A 118 -16.66 4.62 18.78
N GLU A 119 -16.67 5.46 17.75
CA GLU A 119 -15.44 5.90 17.07
C GLU A 119 -14.44 6.55 18.04
N SER A 120 -14.93 7.34 19.00
CA SER A 120 -14.09 7.96 20.03
C SER A 120 -13.37 6.92 20.91
N GLU A 121 -14.05 5.83 21.26
CA GLU A 121 -13.49 4.75 22.08
C GLU A 121 -12.46 3.94 21.28
N ARG A 122 -12.75 3.65 20.00
CA ARG A 122 -11.81 2.97 19.09
C ARG A 122 -10.57 3.81 18.84
N ALA A 123 -10.72 5.12 18.68
CA ALA A 123 -9.60 6.05 18.54
C ALA A 123 -8.71 6.07 19.78
N ARG A 124 -9.30 6.01 20.99
CA ARG A 124 -8.54 5.90 22.24
C ARG A 124 -7.74 4.58 22.29
N LEU A 125 -8.38 3.46 21.96
CA LEU A 125 -7.72 2.15 21.92
C LEU A 125 -6.57 2.08 20.91
N ARG A 126 -6.72 2.68 19.72
CA ARG A 126 -5.64 2.82 18.72
C ARG A 126 -4.47 3.67 19.22
N ALA A 127 -4.74 4.69 20.04
CA ALA A 127 -3.71 5.54 20.62
C ALA A 127 -2.97 4.87 21.79
N GLU A 128 -3.67 4.06 22.60
CA GLU A 128 -3.11 3.29 23.71
C GLU A 128 -2.31 2.06 23.25
N SER A 129 -2.70 1.47 22.12
CA SER A 129 -2.01 0.36 21.48
C SER A 129 -1.82 0.67 20.00
N PRO A 130 -0.77 1.44 19.65
CA PRO A 130 -0.43 1.69 18.25
C PRO A 130 0.01 0.37 17.62
N ASP A 131 -0.93 -0.34 17.01
CA ASP A 131 -0.60 -1.37 16.03
C ASP A 131 0.34 -0.74 14.99
N THR A 132 1.24 -1.54 14.41
CA THR A 132 2.22 -1.10 13.39
C THR A 132 1.57 -0.63 12.07
N TYR A 133 0.25 -0.47 12.03
CA TYR A 133 -0.49 -0.01 10.87
C TYR A 133 -1.48 1.08 11.30
N THR A 134 -1.14 2.33 10.99
CA THR A 134 -1.98 3.49 11.30
C THR A 134 -3.06 3.66 10.23
N ASP A 135 -4.32 3.85 10.65
CA ASP A 135 -5.45 4.18 9.75
C ASP A 135 -5.19 5.41 8.84
N ALA A 136 -4.22 6.26 9.21
CA ALA A 136 -3.73 7.37 8.37
C ALA A 136 -3.16 6.91 7.02
N ASP A 137 -2.73 5.65 6.92
CA ASP A 137 -2.20 5.05 5.70
C ASP A 137 -3.30 4.49 4.78
N LEU A 138 -4.56 4.48 5.24
CA LEU A 138 -5.74 3.97 4.52
C LEU A 138 -6.67 5.06 3.96
N ASN A 139 -6.36 6.35 4.15
CA ASN A 139 -7.11 7.48 3.57
C ASN A 139 -6.23 8.32 2.61
#